data_AF-A0A5C7QER2-F1
#
_entry.id   AF-A0A5C7QER2-F1
#
_cell.length_a   1.000
_cell.length_b   1.000
_cell.length_c   1.000
_cell.angle_alpha   90.00
_cell.angle_beta   90.00
_cell.angle_gamma   90.00
#
_symmetry.space_group_name_H-M   'P 1'
#
loop_
_entity.id
_entity.type
_entity.pdbx_description
1 polymer ?
#
loop_
_entity_poly.entity_id
_entity_poly.type
_entity_poly.pdbx_seq_one_letter_code
_entity_poly.pdbx_strand_id
1 'polypeptide(L)'
;MATEEQVQEALRREELEPLGRIVLSKDEPETAFVTIAVARDASGKQQPSNASLHLTAKRLRLQGINVQFLLRYEQAEEIESGLRATVLHSHIDHVRNVFVSLSANEARIWIEPKHALSAETIREIEDRSQTFLALFDVQLTEILLTSEELLPSKLAILTTIRQLAPAPMTAIAAELLKRGLTVPSDDWLKRKLDLMRKDKDIVRLESGKYVLTRYTLHRLGTAKSFRSPDIARLLALARRGG
;
A
#
# COMPACT_ATOMS: atom_id res chain seq x y z
N MET A 1 28.20 11.43 -9.07
CA MET A 1 27.01 10.92 -8.36
C MET A 1 25.91 11.94 -8.54
N ALA A 2 24.78 11.54 -9.10
CA ALA A 2 23.65 12.45 -9.30
C ALA A 2 23.04 12.82 -7.94
N THR A 3 22.83 14.11 -7.68
CA THR A 3 22.13 14.57 -6.47
C THR A 3 20.62 14.52 -6.67
N GLU A 4 19.88 14.46 -5.57
CA GLU A 4 18.41 14.53 -5.58
C GLU A 4 17.91 15.77 -6.36
N GLU A 5 18.56 16.92 -6.18
CA GLU A 5 18.27 18.17 -6.91
C GLU A 5 18.53 18.06 -8.41
N GLN A 6 19.60 17.39 -8.83
CA GLN A 6 19.90 17.17 -10.24
C GLN A 6 18.85 16.30 -10.93
N VAL A 7 18.40 15.24 -10.26
CA VAL A 7 17.32 14.37 -10.78
C VAL A 7 16.01 15.15 -10.85
N GLN A 8 15.69 15.94 -9.81
CA GLN A 8 14.46 16.73 -9.78
C GLN A 8 14.40 17.80 -10.87
N GLU A 9 15.52 18.51 -11.09
CA GLU A 9 15.63 19.50 -12.16
C GLU A 9 15.51 18.87 -13.55
N ALA A 10 16.13 17.70 -13.74
CA ALA A 10 16.06 16.98 -15.01
C ALA A 10 14.64 16.46 -15.32
N LEU A 11 13.90 16.00 -14.30
CA LEU A 11 12.49 15.60 -14.43
C LEU A 11 11.58 16.78 -14.74
N ARG A 12 11.80 17.95 -14.11
CA ARG A 12 11.02 19.17 -14.37
C ARG A 12 11.13 19.63 -15.81
N ARG A 13 12.32 19.52 -16.42
CA ARG A 13 12.53 19.84 -17.85
C ARG A 13 11.76 18.93 -18.80
N GLU A 14 11.41 17.75 -18.34
CA GLU A 14 10.63 16.76 -19.07
C GLU A 14 9.14 16.80 -18.67
N GLU A 15 8.71 17.86 -17.97
CA GLU A 15 7.34 18.07 -17.49
C GLU A 15 6.81 16.93 -16.59
N LEU A 16 7.72 16.21 -15.92
CA LEU A 16 7.38 15.17 -14.96
C LEU A 16 7.55 15.69 -13.54
N GLU A 17 6.44 15.74 -12.79
CA GLU A 17 6.47 16.13 -11.39
C GLU A 17 6.52 14.89 -10.48
N PRO A 18 7.62 14.71 -9.71
CA PRO A 18 7.74 13.58 -8.79
C PRO A 18 6.79 13.72 -7.61
N LEU A 19 6.09 12.63 -7.29
CA LEU A 19 5.32 12.47 -6.08
C LEU A 19 6.26 12.22 -4.89
N GLY A 20 6.56 13.28 -4.15
CA GLY A 20 7.35 13.21 -2.93
C GLY A 20 8.85 13.11 -3.19
N ARG A 21 9.56 12.42 -2.28
CA ARG A 21 11.03 12.40 -2.26
C ARG A 21 11.61 11.43 -3.29
N ILE A 22 12.66 11.84 -4.00
CA ILE A 22 13.43 10.95 -4.88
C ILE A 22 14.38 10.09 -4.03
N VAL A 23 14.35 8.78 -4.25
CA VAL A 23 15.18 7.84 -3.48
C VAL A 23 16.37 7.41 -4.31
N LEU A 24 17.57 7.84 -3.94
CA LEU A 24 18.81 7.37 -4.57
C LEU A 24 19.15 5.96 -4.05
N SER A 25 19.51 5.05 -4.97
CA SER A 25 19.94 3.70 -4.63
C SER A 25 21.29 3.74 -3.92
N LYS A 26 21.41 2.95 -2.85
CA LYS A 26 22.67 2.78 -2.11
C LYS A 26 23.60 1.79 -2.79
N ASP A 27 23.04 0.83 -3.49
CA ASP A 27 23.76 -0.25 -4.16
C ASP A 27 24.20 0.15 -5.58
N GLU A 28 23.45 1.08 -6.18
CA GLU A 28 23.72 1.62 -7.52
C GLU A 28 23.71 3.16 -7.46
N PRO A 29 24.85 3.82 -7.22
CA PRO A 29 24.91 5.27 -6.96
C PRO A 29 24.48 6.17 -8.14
N GLU A 30 24.15 5.58 -9.29
CA GLU A 30 23.60 6.25 -10.47
C GLU A 30 22.09 6.03 -10.65
N THR A 31 21.46 5.19 -9.82
CA THR A 31 20.04 4.82 -9.92
C THR A 31 19.20 5.62 -8.93
N ALA A 32 18.15 6.29 -9.43
CA ALA A 32 17.17 7.02 -8.66
C ALA A 32 15.77 6.41 -8.85
N PHE A 33 15.03 6.21 -7.76
CA PHE A 33 13.63 5.80 -7.78
C PHE A 33 12.74 7.03 -7.63
N VAL A 34 11.82 7.19 -8.57
CA VAL A 34 10.98 8.38 -8.68
C VAL A 34 9.52 7.94 -8.75
N THR A 35 8.71 8.40 -7.80
CA THR A 35 7.26 8.13 -7.87
C THR A 35 6.59 9.16 -8.77
N ILE A 36 5.73 8.76 -9.70
CA ILE A 36 5.05 9.65 -10.64
C ILE A 36 3.54 9.40 -10.56
N ALA A 37 2.77 10.49 -10.49
CA ALA A 37 1.33 10.45 -10.62
C ALA A 37 0.98 10.07 -12.06
N VAL A 38 0.09 9.09 -12.22
CA VAL A 38 -0.49 8.77 -13.52
C VAL A 38 -1.99 8.96 -13.45
N ALA A 39 -2.52 9.69 -14.41
CA ALA A 39 -3.95 9.84 -14.67
C ALA A 39 -4.29 9.16 -16.01
N ARG A 40 -5.58 9.02 -16.31
CA ARG A 40 -6.04 8.66 -17.66
C ARG A 40 -6.71 9.87 -18.30
N ASP A 41 -6.40 10.12 -19.57
CA ASP A 41 -7.10 11.14 -20.34
C ASP A 41 -8.53 10.70 -20.74
N ALA A 42 -9.28 11.58 -21.39
CA ALA A 42 -10.64 11.31 -21.86
C ALA A 42 -10.74 10.14 -22.87
N SER A 43 -9.62 9.67 -23.41
CA SER A 43 -9.53 8.51 -24.30
C SER A 43 -9.08 7.23 -23.58
N GLY A 44 -8.98 7.26 -22.25
CA GLY A 44 -8.54 6.14 -21.41
C GLY A 44 -7.03 5.93 -21.41
N LYS A 45 -6.23 6.80 -22.06
CA LYS A 45 -4.77 6.63 -22.15
C LYS A 45 -4.07 7.18 -20.92
N GLN A 46 -3.10 6.43 -20.41
CA GLN A 46 -2.26 6.85 -19.29
C GLN A 46 -1.45 8.11 -19.63
N GLN A 47 -1.46 9.08 -18.73
CA GLN A 47 -0.73 10.34 -18.76
C GLN A 47 0.00 10.50 -17.42
N PRO A 48 1.35 10.52 -17.38
CA PRO A 48 2.27 10.33 -18.49
C PRO A 48 2.23 8.89 -19.05
N SER A 49 2.35 8.74 -20.36
CA SER A 49 2.34 7.42 -21.00
C SER A 49 3.62 6.63 -20.71
N ASN A 50 3.55 5.29 -20.72
CA ASN A 50 4.73 4.44 -20.56
C ASN A 50 5.81 4.71 -21.61
N ALA A 51 5.41 5.07 -22.84
CA ALA A 51 6.33 5.46 -23.90
C ALA A 51 7.07 6.77 -23.56
N SER A 52 6.35 7.77 -23.03
CA SER A 52 6.94 9.03 -22.57
C SER A 52 7.93 8.77 -21.43
N LEU A 53 7.52 8.02 -20.41
CA LEU A 53 8.38 7.66 -19.29
C LEU A 53 9.64 6.90 -19.73
N HIS A 54 9.51 5.96 -20.67
CA HIS A 54 10.66 5.23 -21.20
C HIS A 54 11.63 6.15 -21.97
N LEU A 55 11.11 7.08 -22.76
CA LEU A 55 11.92 8.08 -23.47
C LEU A 55 12.64 9.01 -22.49
N THR A 56 11.94 9.49 -21.47
CA THR A 56 12.54 10.33 -20.43
C THR A 56 13.63 9.56 -19.67
N ALA A 57 13.38 8.31 -19.27
CA ALA A 57 14.40 7.47 -18.63
C ALA A 57 15.63 7.29 -19.53
N LYS A 58 15.44 7.10 -20.84
CA LYS A 58 16.54 6.99 -21.81
C LYS A 58 17.32 8.29 -21.94
N ARG A 59 16.65 9.45 -21.95
CA ARG A 59 17.31 10.77 -22.00
C ARG A 59 18.13 11.04 -20.75
N LEU A 60 17.57 10.78 -19.58
CA LEU A 60 18.27 10.93 -18.30
C LEU A 60 19.47 9.99 -18.22
N ARG A 61 19.34 8.77 -18.74
CA ARG A 61 20.45 7.82 -18.81
C ARG A 61 21.62 8.33 -19.65
N LEU A 62 21.36 9.04 -20.75
CA LEU A 62 22.40 9.68 -21.56
C LEU A 62 23.13 10.81 -20.80
N GLN A 63 22.50 11.36 -19.76
CA GLN A 63 23.10 12.34 -18.85
C GLN A 63 23.80 11.70 -17.64
N GLY A 64 23.91 10.36 -17.62
CA GLY A 64 24.50 9.61 -16.50
C GLY A 64 23.56 9.43 -15.30
N ILE A 65 22.24 9.56 -15.51
CA ILE A 65 21.22 9.41 -14.46
C ILE A 65 20.31 8.24 -14.83
N ASN A 66 20.40 7.13 -14.10
CA ASN A 66 19.44 6.03 -14.26
C ASN A 66 18.21 6.32 -13.40
N VAL A 67 17.02 6.37 -14.01
CA VAL A 67 15.76 6.59 -13.27
C VAL A 67 14.86 5.37 -13.42
N GLN A 68 14.31 4.90 -12.30
CA GLN A 68 13.23 3.94 -12.25
C GLN A 68 11.95 4.63 -11.74
N PHE A 69 10.89 4.56 -12.55
CA PHE A 69 9.60 5.16 -12.22
C PHE A 69 8.72 4.20 -11.45
N LEU A 70 8.15 4.69 -10.34
CA LEU A 70 7.11 4.04 -9.57
C LEU A 70 5.79 4.76 -9.86
N LEU A 71 4.83 4.08 -10.49
CA LEU A 71 3.58 4.74 -10.92
C LEU A 71 2.55 4.70 -9.80
N ARG A 72 1.86 5.83 -9.57
CA ARG A 72 0.74 5.92 -8.64
C ARG A 72 -0.47 6.51 -9.35
N TYR A 73 -1.56 5.75 -9.42
CA TYR A 73 -2.81 6.21 -10.02
C TYR A 73 -3.55 7.15 -9.08
N GLU A 74 -3.84 8.39 -9.54
CA GLU A 74 -4.62 9.36 -8.74
C GLU A 74 -6.06 8.89 -8.52
N GLN A 75 -6.64 8.18 -9.48
CA GLN A 75 -8.01 7.68 -9.44
C GLN A 75 -8.19 6.46 -8.52
N ALA A 76 -7.13 5.90 -7.94
CA ALA A 76 -7.24 4.68 -7.14
C ALA A 76 -8.18 4.85 -5.93
N GLU A 77 -8.08 5.99 -5.23
CA GLU A 77 -8.96 6.29 -4.09
C GLU A 77 -10.42 6.52 -4.53
N GLU A 78 -10.63 7.11 -5.71
CA GLU A 78 -11.96 7.35 -6.28
C GLU A 78 -12.62 6.04 -6.71
N ILE A 79 -11.88 5.16 -7.39
CA ILE A 79 -12.33 3.82 -7.78
C ILE A 79 -12.68 3.00 -6.54
N GLU A 80 -11.80 2.96 -5.54
CA GLU A 80 -12.05 2.22 -4.29
C GLU A 80 -13.28 2.77 -3.56
N SER A 81 -13.38 4.08 -3.41
CA SER A 81 -14.51 4.70 -2.71
C SER A 81 -15.83 4.52 -3.45
N GLY A 82 -15.83 4.70 -4.78
CA GLY A 82 -17.01 4.55 -5.62
C GLY A 82 -17.51 3.11 -5.68
N LEU A 83 -16.60 2.14 -5.88
CA LEU A 83 -16.97 0.73 -5.90
C LEU A 83 -17.52 0.27 -4.55
N ARG A 84 -16.84 0.66 -3.46
CA ARG A 84 -17.31 0.38 -2.10
C ARG A 84 -18.71 0.95 -1.85
N ALA A 85 -18.96 2.20 -2.26
CA ALA A 85 -20.28 2.81 -2.10
C ALA A 85 -21.35 2.06 -2.89
N THR A 86 -21.06 1.70 -4.15
CA THR A 86 -21.96 0.91 -5.00
C THR A 86 -22.33 -0.43 -4.37
N VAL A 87 -21.34 -1.22 -3.97
CA VAL A 87 -21.56 -2.56 -3.42
C VAL A 87 -22.24 -2.49 -2.05
N LEU A 88 -21.82 -1.57 -1.17
CA LEU A 88 -22.44 -1.42 0.15
C LEU A 88 -23.87 -0.92 0.06
N HIS A 89 -24.19 -0.07 -0.91
CA HIS A 89 -25.56 0.40 -1.10
C HIS A 89 -26.47 -0.72 -1.62
N SER A 90 -26.00 -1.52 -2.59
CA SER A 90 -26.82 -2.59 -3.17
C SER A 90 -26.93 -3.84 -2.30
N HIS A 91 -25.98 -4.08 -1.38
CA HIS A 91 -25.95 -5.28 -0.54
C HIS A 91 -25.76 -4.94 0.94
N ILE A 92 -26.37 -3.84 1.41
CA ILE A 92 -26.19 -3.35 2.79
C ILE A 92 -26.54 -4.40 3.85
N ASP A 93 -27.51 -5.26 3.59
CA ASP A 93 -27.96 -6.29 4.53
C ASP A 93 -26.99 -7.48 4.62
N HIS A 94 -26.16 -7.68 3.59
CA HIS A 94 -25.27 -8.83 3.46
C HIS A 94 -23.79 -8.48 3.68
N VAL A 95 -23.39 -7.25 3.32
CA VAL A 95 -22.00 -6.83 3.31
C VAL A 95 -21.77 -5.79 4.42
N ARG A 96 -20.75 -6.03 5.24
CA ARG A 96 -20.30 -5.08 6.26
C ARG A 96 -19.31 -4.08 5.69
N ASN A 97 -18.40 -4.54 4.84
CA ASN A 97 -17.38 -3.70 4.23
C ASN A 97 -16.90 -4.27 2.89
N VAL A 98 -16.29 -3.39 2.09
CA VAL A 98 -15.63 -3.74 0.85
C VAL A 98 -14.29 -3.02 0.79
N PHE A 99 -13.27 -3.72 0.34
CA PHE A 99 -11.93 -3.19 0.08
C PHE A 99 -11.52 -3.54 -1.34
N VAL A 100 -10.71 -2.68 -1.96
CA VAL A 100 -10.24 -2.91 -3.33
C VAL A 100 -8.71 -2.87 -3.32
N SER A 101 -8.08 -3.93 -3.83
CA SER A 101 -6.67 -3.88 -4.22
C SER A 101 -6.60 -3.55 -5.70
N LEU A 102 -5.91 -2.47 -6.05
CA LEU A 102 -5.68 -2.08 -7.43
C LEU A 102 -4.21 -2.31 -7.80
N SER A 103 -3.99 -2.93 -8.96
CA SER A 103 -2.66 -3.14 -9.55
C SER A 103 -2.73 -2.90 -11.05
N ALA A 104 -2.12 -1.80 -11.54
CA ALA A 104 -2.13 -1.40 -12.95
C ALA A 104 -3.55 -1.28 -13.56
N ASN A 105 -4.07 -2.34 -14.15
CA ASN A 105 -5.41 -2.45 -14.74
C ASN A 105 -6.23 -3.60 -14.13
N GLU A 106 -5.78 -4.20 -13.04
CA GLU A 106 -6.45 -5.30 -12.35
C GLU A 106 -6.97 -4.83 -11.00
N ALA A 107 -8.16 -5.30 -10.65
CA ALA A 107 -8.75 -5.13 -9.33
C ALA A 107 -8.99 -6.49 -8.68
N ARG A 108 -8.74 -6.55 -7.36
CA ARG A 108 -9.24 -7.60 -6.47
C ARG A 108 -10.16 -6.97 -5.45
N ILE A 109 -11.32 -7.57 -5.26
CA ILE A 109 -12.32 -7.06 -4.33
C ILE A 109 -12.36 -7.98 -3.12
N TRP A 110 -12.29 -7.37 -1.95
CA TRP A 110 -12.37 -8.07 -0.68
C TRP A 110 -13.67 -7.71 -0.01
N ILE A 111 -14.48 -8.72 0.30
CA ILE A 111 -15.77 -8.55 0.93
C ILE A 111 -15.64 -8.96 2.39
N GLU A 112 -16.08 -8.08 3.29
CA GLU A 112 -16.35 -8.41 4.68
C GLU A 112 -17.84 -8.70 4.83
N PRO A 113 -18.25 -9.98 4.80
CA PRO A 113 -19.67 -10.32 4.89
C PRO A 113 -20.18 -10.19 6.33
N LYS A 114 -21.48 -9.90 6.48
CA LYS A 114 -22.18 -9.95 7.79
C LYS A 114 -22.51 -11.39 8.20
N HIS A 115 -22.76 -12.24 7.20
CA HIS A 115 -23.09 -13.66 7.28
C HIS A 115 -22.64 -14.36 6.00
N ALA A 116 -22.60 -15.68 5.96
CA ALA A 116 -22.23 -16.42 4.75
C ALA A 116 -23.06 -15.96 3.54
N LEU A 117 -22.38 -15.59 2.45
CA LEU A 117 -23.03 -15.12 1.23
C LEU A 117 -23.45 -16.31 0.37
N SER A 118 -24.59 -16.19 -0.29
CA SER A 118 -24.99 -17.16 -1.31
C SER A 118 -24.17 -16.96 -2.59
N ALA A 119 -24.04 -18.01 -3.40
CA ALA A 119 -23.38 -17.92 -4.69
C ALA A 119 -24.06 -16.90 -5.63
N GLU A 120 -25.37 -16.70 -5.49
CA GLU A 120 -26.13 -15.69 -6.23
C GLU A 120 -25.71 -14.27 -5.83
N THR A 121 -25.66 -13.97 -4.52
CA THR A 121 -25.20 -12.66 -4.03
C THR A 121 -23.76 -12.37 -4.46
N ILE A 122 -22.88 -13.38 -4.45
CA ILE A 122 -21.50 -13.21 -4.92
C ILE A 122 -21.47 -12.83 -6.40
N ARG A 123 -22.24 -13.52 -7.26
CA ARG A 123 -22.33 -13.20 -8.69
C ARG A 123 -22.91 -11.80 -8.94
N GLU A 124 -23.94 -11.40 -8.20
CA GLU A 124 -24.51 -10.05 -8.33
C GLU A 124 -23.48 -8.96 -7.98
N ILE A 125 -22.68 -9.18 -6.93
CA ILE A 125 -21.60 -8.28 -6.55
C ILE A 125 -20.53 -8.27 -7.67
N GLU A 126 -20.21 -9.43 -8.23
CA GLU A 126 -19.26 -9.58 -9.34
C GLU A 126 -19.69 -8.78 -10.57
N ASP A 127 -20.90 -9.01 -11.07
CA ASP A 127 -21.43 -8.36 -12.28
C ASP A 127 -21.47 -6.83 -12.12
N ARG A 128 -21.92 -6.35 -10.96
CA ARG A 128 -21.95 -4.91 -10.64
C ARG A 128 -20.55 -4.33 -10.57
N SER A 129 -19.62 -5.07 -9.95
CA SER A 129 -18.25 -4.63 -9.79
C SER A 129 -17.51 -4.58 -11.14
N GLN A 130 -17.70 -5.59 -11.99
CA GLN A 130 -17.17 -5.60 -13.35
C GLN A 130 -17.71 -4.42 -14.15
N THR A 131 -19.01 -4.16 -14.08
CA THR A 131 -19.64 -3.02 -14.77
C THR A 131 -19.07 -1.68 -14.32
N PHE A 132 -18.90 -1.49 -13.01
CA PHE A 132 -18.31 -0.27 -12.45
C PHE A 132 -16.85 -0.10 -12.86
N LEU A 133 -16.04 -1.16 -12.73
CA LEU A 133 -14.61 -1.14 -13.03
C LEU A 133 -14.34 -0.96 -14.54
N ALA A 134 -15.24 -1.42 -15.40
CA ALA A 134 -15.17 -1.20 -16.84
C ALA A 134 -15.21 0.29 -17.23
N LEU A 135 -15.84 1.15 -16.42
CA LEU A 135 -15.82 2.61 -16.63
C LEU A 135 -14.42 3.23 -16.50
N PHE A 136 -13.50 2.50 -15.87
CA PHE A 136 -12.12 2.92 -15.61
C PHE A 136 -11.08 2.06 -16.36
N ASP A 137 -11.52 1.22 -17.31
CA ASP A 137 -10.68 0.21 -17.98
C ASP A 137 -9.93 -0.71 -17.00
N VAL A 138 -10.57 -1.04 -15.87
CA VAL A 138 -10.03 -1.95 -14.86
C VAL A 138 -10.76 -3.30 -14.97
N GLN A 139 -10.00 -4.38 -14.99
CA GLN A 139 -10.51 -5.75 -15.02
C GLN A 139 -10.62 -6.28 -13.60
N LEU A 140 -11.80 -6.79 -13.25
CA LEU A 140 -11.97 -7.57 -12.02
C LEU A 140 -11.29 -8.93 -12.21
N THR A 141 -10.29 -9.21 -11.39
CA THR A 141 -9.57 -10.50 -11.41
C THR A 141 -10.16 -11.50 -10.44
N GLU A 142 -10.60 -11.02 -9.27
CA GLU A 142 -11.03 -11.90 -8.19
C GLU A 142 -11.93 -11.19 -7.18
N ILE A 143 -12.86 -11.95 -6.60
CA ILE A 143 -13.60 -11.59 -5.39
C ILE A 143 -13.20 -12.55 -4.28
N LEU A 144 -12.70 -11.99 -3.18
CA LEU A 144 -12.23 -12.71 -2.01
C LEU A 144 -13.09 -12.40 -0.79
N LEU A 145 -13.45 -13.43 -0.02
CA LEU A 145 -14.11 -13.25 1.26
C LEU A 145 -13.06 -13.17 2.37
N THR A 146 -13.11 -12.08 3.14
CA THR A 146 -12.21 -11.89 4.30
C THR A 146 -12.33 -13.00 5.36
N SER A 147 -13.45 -13.74 5.39
CA SER A 147 -13.67 -14.87 6.28
C SER A 147 -12.85 -16.12 5.93
N GLU A 148 -12.36 -16.23 4.70
CA GLU A 148 -11.64 -17.40 4.20
C GLU A 148 -10.11 -17.21 4.23
N GLU A 149 -9.66 -16.03 4.66
CA GLU A 149 -8.29 -15.56 4.51
C GLU A 149 -7.56 -15.40 5.84
N LEU A 150 -6.24 -15.60 5.83
CA LEU A 150 -5.41 -15.51 7.03
C LEU A 150 -5.05 -14.05 7.35
N LEU A 151 -6.07 -13.29 7.76
CA LEU A 151 -5.91 -11.87 8.08
C LEU A 151 -5.05 -11.65 9.34
N PRO A 152 -4.24 -10.58 9.39
CA PRO A 152 -3.40 -10.30 10.53
C PRO A 152 -4.24 -9.85 11.71
N SER A 153 -4.11 -10.57 12.83
CA SER A 153 -4.74 -10.20 14.10
C SER A 153 -4.16 -8.89 14.66
N LYS A 154 -4.90 -8.23 15.56
CA LYS A 154 -4.41 -7.04 16.30
C LYS A 154 -3.05 -7.32 16.96
N LEU A 155 -2.89 -8.50 17.56
CA LEU A 155 -1.64 -8.91 18.19
C LEU A 155 -0.49 -9.05 17.17
N ALA A 156 -0.76 -9.65 16.00
CA ALA A 156 0.23 -9.77 14.93
C ALA A 156 0.71 -8.40 14.44
N ILE A 157 -0.22 -7.47 14.19
CA ILE A 157 0.09 -6.10 13.76
C ILE A 157 0.93 -5.37 14.82
N LEU A 158 0.51 -5.39 16.09
CA LEU A 158 1.24 -4.74 17.19
C LEU A 158 2.65 -5.33 17.37
N THR A 159 2.80 -6.65 17.22
CA THR A 159 4.11 -7.32 17.29
C THR A 159 5.01 -6.90 16.13
N THR A 160 4.47 -6.80 14.92
CA THR A 160 5.19 -6.28 13.74
C THR A 160 5.64 -4.84 13.98
N ILE A 161 4.77 -3.96 14.50
CA ILE A 161 5.13 -2.59 14.84
C ILE A 161 6.24 -2.56 15.90
N ARG A 162 6.16 -3.36 16.96
CA ARG A 162 7.21 -3.44 18.00
C ARG A 162 8.59 -3.72 17.40
N GLN A 163 8.64 -4.69 16.50
CA GLN A 163 9.88 -5.14 15.87
C GLN A 163 10.47 -4.08 14.94
N LEU A 164 9.62 -3.41 14.14
CA LEU A 164 10.06 -2.46 13.13
C LEU A 164 10.13 -1.00 13.61
N ALA A 165 9.51 -0.66 14.74
CA ALA A 165 9.25 0.73 15.13
C ALA A 165 10.54 1.59 15.18
N PRO A 166 10.49 2.86 14.76
CA PRO A 166 9.38 3.52 14.09
C PRO A 166 9.21 3.01 12.64
N ALA A 167 8.00 2.59 12.28
CA ALA A 167 7.74 1.94 10.99
C ALA A 167 6.65 2.66 10.19
N PRO A 168 6.86 2.95 8.89
CA PRO A 168 5.77 3.41 8.02
C PRO A 168 4.79 2.27 7.72
N MET A 169 3.56 2.61 7.32
CA MET A 169 2.49 1.64 6.97
C MET A 169 2.95 0.62 5.92
N THR A 170 3.68 1.08 4.90
CA THR A 170 4.21 0.23 3.82
C THR A 170 5.17 -0.85 4.34
N ALA A 171 6.04 -0.50 5.29
CA ALA A 171 6.95 -1.48 5.91
C ALA A 171 6.20 -2.49 6.80
N ILE A 172 5.14 -2.05 7.47
CA ILE A 172 4.28 -2.94 8.27
C ILE A 172 3.56 -3.93 7.35
N ALA A 173 2.97 -3.46 6.24
CA ALA A 173 2.31 -4.31 5.26
C ALA A 173 3.26 -5.37 4.68
N ALA A 174 4.46 -4.95 4.24
CA ALA A 174 5.45 -5.86 3.67
C ALA A 174 5.89 -6.95 4.65
N GLU A 175 6.07 -6.62 5.92
CA GLU A 175 6.46 -7.61 6.95
C GLU A 175 5.31 -8.56 7.32
N LEU A 176 4.05 -8.11 7.27
CA LEU A 176 2.89 -8.98 7.46
C LEU A 176 2.77 -9.99 6.32
N LEU A 177 2.92 -9.54 5.07
CA LEU A 177 2.94 -10.39 3.88
C LEU A 177 4.09 -11.41 3.95
N LYS A 178 5.29 -10.99 4.39
CA LYS A 178 6.44 -11.88 4.58
C LYS A 178 6.18 -13.01 5.59
N ARG A 179 5.30 -12.78 6.55
CA ARG A 179 4.88 -13.79 7.54
C ARG A 179 3.76 -14.71 7.03
N GLY A 180 3.35 -14.56 5.77
CA GLY A 180 2.25 -15.31 5.17
C GLY A 180 0.87 -14.84 5.60
N LEU A 181 0.74 -13.60 6.09
CA LEU A 181 -0.55 -13.01 6.46
C LEU A 181 -1.10 -12.18 5.29
N THR A 182 -2.40 -12.30 5.03
CA THR A 182 -3.05 -11.58 3.92
C THR A 182 -3.42 -10.16 4.34
N VAL A 183 -2.96 -9.16 3.58
CA VAL A 183 -3.34 -7.74 3.78
C VAL A 183 -4.23 -7.32 2.60
N PRO A 184 -5.55 -7.15 2.79
CA PRO A 184 -6.50 -6.89 1.71
C PRO A 184 -6.19 -5.62 0.89
N SER A 185 -6.07 -4.47 1.55
CA SER A 185 -5.72 -3.21 0.90
C SER A 185 -4.96 -2.29 1.85
N ASP A 186 -4.36 -1.26 1.30
CA ASP A 186 -3.74 -0.19 2.10
C ASP A 186 -4.78 0.51 2.98
N ASP A 187 -6.00 0.73 2.47
CA ASP A 187 -7.10 1.30 3.25
C ASP A 187 -7.54 0.39 4.39
N TRP A 188 -7.57 -0.93 4.18
CA TRP A 188 -7.85 -1.89 5.25
C TRP A 188 -6.84 -1.74 6.40
N LEU A 189 -5.54 -1.73 6.09
CA LEU A 189 -4.49 -1.62 7.09
C LEU A 189 -4.54 -0.25 7.77
N LYS A 190 -4.74 0.83 7.00
CA LYS A 190 -4.91 2.19 7.51
C LYS A 190 -6.06 2.27 8.52
N ARG A 191 -7.24 1.72 8.21
CA ARG A 191 -8.38 1.67 9.13
C ARG A 191 -8.05 0.88 10.39
N LYS A 192 -7.35 -0.26 10.29
CA LYS A 192 -6.92 -1.02 11.48
C LYS A 192 -5.95 -0.23 12.35
N LEU A 193 -4.98 0.45 11.75
CA LEU A 193 -4.03 1.31 12.47
C LEU A 193 -4.74 2.51 13.13
N ASP A 194 -5.73 3.11 12.47
CA ASP A 194 -6.52 4.20 13.04
C ASP A 194 -7.38 3.76 14.21
N LEU A 195 -7.98 2.56 14.15
CA LEU A 195 -8.67 1.98 15.30
C LEU A 195 -7.70 1.77 16.47
N MET A 196 -6.52 1.20 16.23
CA MET A 196 -5.50 1.03 17.29
C MET A 196 -4.99 2.35 17.85
N ARG A 197 -4.94 3.41 17.02
CA ARG A 197 -4.61 4.76 17.47
C ARG A 197 -5.69 5.33 18.38
N LYS A 198 -6.97 5.16 18.01
CA LYS A 198 -8.11 5.55 18.85
C LYS A 198 -8.14 4.79 20.18
N ASP A 199 -7.78 3.50 20.16
CA ASP A 199 -7.63 2.65 21.34
C ASP A 199 -6.40 3.00 22.20
N LYS A 200 -5.56 3.97 21.77
CA LYS A 200 -4.30 4.38 22.40
C LYS A 200 -3.25 3.27 22.45
N ASP A 201 -3.36 2.28 21.57
CA ASP A 201 -2.37 1.22 21.49
C ASP A 201 -1.09 1.66 20.75
N ILE A 202 -1.24 2.57 19.77
CA ILE A 202 -0.16 3.11 18.94
C ILE A 202 -0.24 4.64 18.82
N VAL A 203 0.88 5.26 18.46
CA VAL A 203 0.99 6.68 18.13
C VAL A 203 1.57 6.83 16.73
N ARG A 204 1.01 7.75 15.94
CA ARG A 204 1.54 8.17 14.65
C ARG A 204 2.40 9.42 14.87
N LEU A 205 3.67 9.35 14.51
CA LEU A 205 4.61 10.47 14.58
C LEU A 205 4.34 11.45 13.43
N GLU A 206 4.86 12.68 13.55
CA GLU A 206 4.81 13.69 12.47
C GLU A 206 5.41 13.18 11.15
N SER A 207 6.43 12.32 11.25
CA SER A 207 7.03 11.62 10.10
C SER A 207 6.13 10.58 9.42
N GLY A 208 4.89 10.40 9.89
CA GLY A 208 3.94 9.40 9.38
C GLY A 208 4.23 7.96 9.82
N LYS A 209 5.27 7.73 10.62
CA LYS A 209 5.64 6.42 11.16
C LYS A 209 4.85 6.08 12.42
N TYR A 210 4.65 4.79 12.67
CA TYR A 210 3.92 4.29 13.83
C TYR A 210 4.87 3.72 14.88
N VAL A 211 4.55 3.98 16.15
CA VAL A 211 5.22 3.45 17.34
C VAL A 211 4.18 2.95 18.34
N LEU A 212 4.55 1.97 19.17
CA LEU A 212 3.70 1.50 20.25
C LEU A 212 3.70 2.49 21.42
N THR A 213 2.58 2.60 22.13
CA THR A 213 2.55 3.32 23.42
C THR A 213 3.22 2.48 24.51
N ARG A 214 3.66 3.16 25.58
CA ARG A 214 4.21 2.50 26.77
C ARG A 214 3.22 1.50 27.38
N TYR A 215 1.93 1.84 27.38
CA TYR A 215 0.85 0.98 27.86
C TYR A 215 0.79 -0.35 27.09
N THR A 216 0.83 -0.28 25.76
CA THR A 216 0.81 -1.46 24.88
C THR A 216 2.06 -2.29 25.00
N LEU A 217 3.24 -1.65 25.09
CA LEU A 217 4.49 -2.36 25.31
C LEU A 217 4.45 -3.17 26.60
N HIS A 218 3.87 -2.61 27.67
CA HIS A 218 3.68 -3.34 28.92
C HIS A 218 2.69 -4.49 28.78
N ARG A 219 1.56 -4.29 28.09
CA ARG A 219 0.54 -5.32 27.86
C ARG A 219 1.01 -6.47 26.98
N LEU A 220 1.84 -6.21 25.98
CA LEU A 220 2.46 -7.26 25.16
C LEU A 220 3.47 -8.09 25.96
N GLY A 221 3.87 -7.61 27.14
CA GLY A 221 4.85 -8.25 27.99
C GLY A 221 6.25 -8.24 27.39
N THR A 222 7.21 -8.79 28.14
CA THR A 222 8.56 -9.09 27.66
C THR A 222 8.81 -10.57 27.91
N ALA A 223 8.97 -11.35 26.85
CA ALA A 223 9.49 -12.71 26.98
C ALA A 223 11.01 -12.62 26.92
N LYS A 224 11.72 -13.15 27.93
CA LYS A 224 13.19 -13.30 27.92
C LYS A 224 13.57 -14.57 27.15
N SER A 225 13.31 -14.60 25.85
CA SER A 225 13.76 -15.70 24.96
C SER A 225 14.44 -15.14 23.73
N PHE A 226 15.29 -15.93 23.05
CA PHE A 226 15.98 -15.52 21.82
C PHE A 226 15.02 -15.08 20.69
N ARG A 227 13.73 -15.45 20.77
CA ARG A 227 12.66 -15.04 19.85
C ARG A 227 11.92 -13.77 20.31
N SER A 228 12.40 -13.11 21.36
CA SER A 228 11.80 -11.88 21.86
C SER A 228 11.84 -10.78 20.80
N PRO A 229 10.73 -10.06 20.57
CA PRO A 229 10.71 -8.91 19.66
C PRO A 229 11.79 -7.87 19.99
N ASP A 230 12.13 -7.70 21.28
CA ASP A 230 13.13 -6.73 21.71
C ASP A 230 14.56 -7.20 21.38
N ILE A 231 14.84 -8.50 21.50
CA ILE A 231 16.14 -9.09 21.09
C ILE A 231 16.27 -9.06 19.57
N ALA A 232 15.21 -9.40 18.83
CA ALA A 232 15.19 -9.31 17.37
C ALA A 232 15.43 -7.87 16.89
N ARG A 233 14.83 -6.88 17.56
CA ARG A 233 15.04 -5.45 17.30
C ARG A 233 16.47 -5.03 17.58
N LEU A 234 17.05 -5.47 18.70
CA LEU A 234 18.42 -5.13 19.09
C LEU A 234 19.45 -5.75 18.13
N LEU A 235 19.23 -6.99 17.69
CA LEU A 235 20.02 -7.64 16.64
C LEU A 235 19.91 -6.92 15.29
N ALA A 236 18.71 -6.46 14.92
CA ALA A 236 18.49 -5.71 13.68
C ALA A 236 19.18 -4.33 13.70
N LEU A 237 19.22 -3.67 14.86
CA LEU A 237 19.98 -2.43 15.05
C LEU A 237 21.49 -2.67 14.98
N ALA A 238 21.99 -3.73 15.63
CA ALA A 238 23.41 -4.09 15.60
C ALA A 238 23.91 -4.40 14.18
N ARG A 239 23.10 -5.06 13.35
CA ARG A 239 23.41 -5.34 11.93
C ARG A 239 23.42 -4.10 11.02
N ARG A 240 22.84 -2.98 11.45
CA ARG A 240 22.78 -1.74 10.67
C ARG A 240 23.83 -0.70 11.08
N GLY A 241 24.46 -0.89 12.24
CA GLY A 241 25.42 0.05 12.83
C GLY A 241 26.88 -0.41 12.83
N GLY A 242 27.17 -1.59 12.27
CA GLY A 242 28.53 -2.07 11.96
C GLY A 242 28.69 -2.22 10.46
#